data_AF-A0A956AYM8-F1
#
_entry.id   AF-A0A956AYM8-F1
#
_cell.length_a   1.000
_cell.length_b   1.000
_cell.length_c   1.000
_cell.angle_alpha   90.00
_cell.angle_beta   90.00
_cell.angle_gamma   90.00
#
_symmetry.space_group_name_H-M   'P 1'
#
loop_
_entity.id
_entity.type
_entity.pdbx_description
1 polymer ?
#
loop_
_entity_poly.entity_id
_entity_poly.type
_entity_poly.pdbx_seq_one_letter_code
_entity_poly.pdbx_strand_id
1 'polypeptide(L)'
;MPHENIMSRIVHDRCIAAPNLMPPDEWWRRLEPDFAGQSEGFALDWYDRARVQLTAVSDLAIRSGAASAVGALAVSLGLQRSPLRADLDDVDFYARAAEQRNPDLFFAPPPKGVKVTATPASVPSFRPKDGQVMDLRFESPFLPVNPRMHGRWQQNQRNNIAHARYWRHESGPRPTIAAIHGFCADAYWLNTWFFALPLLYRMGYDLLLFTLPFHGPRQHPLSPFSGHGFFARGLAGINEAFAQAVCDFRVLMDHLEAEGVP
;
A
#
# COMPACT_ATOMS: atom_id res chain seq x y z
N MET A 1 10.81 -8.98 50.36
CA MET A 1 10.19 -8.71 49.05
C MET A 1 10.50 -7.25 48.75
N PRO A 2 11.35 -6.91 47.76
CA PRO A 2 11.52 -5.51 47.38
C PRO A 2 10.20 -5.04 46.79
N HIS A 3 9.70 -3.91 47.27
CA HIS A 3 8.54 -3.23 46.67
C HIS A 3 8.92 -2.81 45.24
N GLU A 4 8.36 -3.48 44.23
CA GLU A 4 8.39 -2.98 42.86
C GLU A 4 7.52 -1.71 42.83
N ASN A 5 8.17 -0.55 42.94
CA ASN A 5 7.52 0.71 42.63
C ASN A 5 7.19 0.70 41.13
N ILE A 6 5.90 0.58 40.80
CA ILE A 6 5.42 0.73 39.43
C ILE A 6 5.65 2.20 39.03
N MET A 7 6.65 2.43 38.20
CA MET A 7 7.15 3.79 37.90
C MET A 7 6.37 4.53 36.80
N SER A 8 5.51 3.89 36.01
CA SER A 8 4.73 4.53 34.93
C SER A 8 3.62 3.60 34.40
N ARG A 9 2.62 4.15 33.69
CA ARG A 9 1.66 3.37 32.87
C ARG A 9 2.33 2.51 31.82
N ILE A 10 3.52 2.91 31.37
CA ILE A 10 4.34 2.18 30.41
C ILE A 10 5.47 1.54 31.20
N VAL A 11 5.33 0.25 31.52
CA VAL A 11 6.48 -0.55 31.92
C VAL A 11 7.32 -0.76 30.66
N HIS A 12 8.18 0.22 30.36
CA HIS A 12 9.26 0.02 29.42
C HIS A 12 10.48 -0.39 30.24
N ASP A 13 11.00 -1.59 29.99
CA ASP A 13 12.12 -2.20 30.74
C ASP A 13 13.42 -1.36 30.78
N ARG A 14 13.45 -0.23 30.07
CA ARG A 14 14.59 0.69 29.89
C ARG A 14 14.26 2.15 30.20
N CYS A 15 13.16 2.40 30.90
CA CYS A 15 12.86 3.71 31.46
C CYS A 15 13.88 4.06 32.55
N ILE A 16 14.56 5.21 32.42
CA ILE A 16 15.51 5.69 33.43
C ILE A 16 14.83 6.60 34.46
N ALA A 17 13.82 7.35 34.03
CA ALA A 17 13.06 8.23 34.90
C ALA A 17 11.65 8.44 34.35
N ALA A 18 10.66 8.34 35.24
CA ALA A 18 9.28 8.73 35.01
C ALA A 18 8.77 9.44 36.28
N PRO A 19 7.91 10.46 36.15
CA PRO A 19 7.28 11.08 37.32
C PRO A 19 6.39 10.04 38.02
N ASN A 20 6.47 9.97 39.36
CA ASN A 20 5.58 9.12 40.14
C ASN A 20 4.20 9.76 40.21
N LEU A 21 3.34 9.43 39.24
CA LEU A 21 1.97 9.93 39.14
C LEU A 21 0.95 9.01 39.83
N MET A 22 1.40 7.88 40.39
CA MET A 22 0.53 6.90 41.01
C MET A 22 0.27 7.25 42.48
N PRO A 23 -1.00 7.22 42.94
CA PRO A 23 -1.31 7.39 44.36
C PRO A 23 -0.53 6.37 45.22
N PRO A 24 -0.14 6.72 46.46
CA PRO A 24 0.54 5.79 47.36
C PRO A 24 -0.34 4.62 47.84
N ASP A 25 -1.67 4.72 47.65
CA ASP A 25 -2.66 3.68 47.98
C ASP A 25 -3.02 2.82 46.74
N GLU A 26 -3.94 1.86 46.89
CA GLU A 26 -4.50 1.05 45.79
C GLU A 26 -5.05 1.94 44.65
N TRP A 27 -4.24 2.18 43.62
CA TRP A 27 -4.53 3.12 42.52
C TRP A 27 -5.86 2.86 41.82
N TRP A 28 -6.30 1.60 41.75
CA TRP A 28 -7.58 1.19 41.17
C TRP A 28 -8.80 1.65 41.99
N ARG A 29 -8.62 2.12 43.23
CA ARG A 29 -9.71 2.65 44.07
C ARG A 29 -9.87 4.17 44.00
N ARG A 30 -8.87 4.91 43.51
CA ARG A 30 -8.86 6.39 43.47
C ARG A 30 -8.18 6.92 42.21
N LEU A 31 -8.56 6.39 41.05
CA LEU A 31 -8.10 6.93 39.77
C LEU A 31 -8.74 8.31 39.53
N GLU A 32 -7.95 9.33 39.22
CA GLU A 32 -8.49 10.65 38.86
C GLU A 32 -9.37 10.54 37.60
N PRO A 33 -10.53 11.22 37.53
CA PRO A 33 -11.43 11.13 36.37
C PRO A 33 -10.80 11.55 35.04
N ASP A 34 -9.81 12.44 35.08
CA ASP A 34 -9.06 12.95 33.93
C ASP A 34 -7.76 12.17 33.66
N PHE A 35 -7.52 11.07 34.37
CA PHE A 35 -6.34 10.23 34.23
C PHE A 35 -6.04 9.89 32.76
N ALA A 36 -7.05 9.57 31.94
CA ALA A 36 -6.88 9.25 30.51
C ALA A 36 -6.38 10.43 29.64
N GLY A 37 -6.53 11.68 30.09
CA GLY A 37 -6.11 12.87 29.36
C GLY A 37 -4.71 13.39 29.72
N GLN A 38 -4.09 12.86 30.77
CA GLN A 38 -2.77 13.29 31.23
C GLN A 38 -1.66 12.63 30.39
N SER A 39 -0.72 13.45 29.87
CA SER A 39 0.46 12.97 29.15
C SER A 39 1.56 12.58 30.14
N GLU A 40 2.10 11.36 30.03
CA GLU A 40 3.25 10.91 30.82
C GLU A 40 4.55 11.03 30.00
N GLY A 41 5.41 11.95 30.41
CA GLY A 41 6.79 12.01 29.88
C GLY A 41 7.68 10.99 30.57
N PHE A 42 8.49 10.26 29.80
CA PHE A 42 9.51 9.36 30.32
C PHE A 42 10.86 9.61 29.64
N ALA A 43 11.94 9.39 30.36
CA ALA A 43 13.30 9.43 29.82
C ALA A 43 13.75 8.03 29.42
N LEU A 44 14.08 7.86 28.14
CA LEU A 44 14.76 6.67 27.63
C LEU A 44 16.24 6.68 28.00
N ASP A 45 16.82 5.50 28.11
CA ASP A 45 18.28 5.36 28.13
C ASP A 45 18.93 5.93 26.86
N TRP A 46 20.23 6.22 26.94
CA TRP A 46 20.94 6.88 25.85
C TRP A 46 20.95 6.03 24.57
N TYR A 47 20.95 4.69 24.70
CA TYR A 47 21.05 3.76 23.59
C TYR A 47 19.71 3.70 22.84
N ASP A 48 18.60 3.54 23.56
CA ASP A 48 17.26 3.54 23.00
C ASP A 48 16.87 4.91 22.48
N ARG A 49 17.24 5.99 23.18
CA ARG A 49 17.07 7.35 22.66
C ARG A 49 17.82 7.54 21.35
N ALA A 50 19.06 7.08 21.24
CA ALA A 50 19.83 7.15 20.00
C ALA A 50 19.19 6.31 18.88
N ARG A 51 18.66 5.12 19.20
CA ARG A 51 17.92 4.29 18.23
C ARG A 51 16.66 4.97 17.73
N VAL A 52 15.83 5.51 18.63
CA VAL A 52 14.60 6.24 18.28
C VAL A 52 14.93 7.46 17.41
N GLN A 53 15.94 8.24 17.80
CA GLN A 53 16.38 9.40 17.02
C GLN A 53 16.91 9.00 15.64
N LEU A 54 17.71 7.93 15.56
CA LEU A 54 18.19 7.41 14.29
C LEU A 54 17.04 6.99 13.38
N THR A 55 16.06 6.25 13.91
CA THR A 55 14.87 5.86 13.14
C THR A 55 14.05 7.05 12.68
N ALA A 56 13.89 8.08 13.52
CA ALA A 56 13.17 9.30 13.16
C ALA A 56 13.89 10.10 12.06
N VAL A 57 15.22 10.22 12.14
CA VAL A 57 16.03 10.88 11.10
C VAL A 57 15.98 10.08 9.79
N SER A 58 16.06 8.75 9.86
CA SER A 58 15.92 7.89 8.68
C SER A 58 14.55 8.04 8.03
N ASP A 59 13.47 8.03 8.80
CA ASP A 59 12.11 8.29 8.29
C ASP A 59 12.03 9.64 7.60
N LEU A 60 12.50 10.70 8.25
CA LEU A 60 12.49 12.04 7.68
C LEU A 60 13.26 12.12 6.36
N ALA A 61 14.44 11.50 6.29
CA ALA A 61 15.26 11.46 5.09
C ALA A 61 14.57 10.69 3.96
N ILE A 62 14.03 9.50 4.24
CA ILE A 62 13.32 8.68 3.25
C ILE A 62 12.10 9.41 2.72
N ARG A 63 11.24 9.91 3.62
CA ARG A 63 10.01 10.61 3.25
C ARG A 63 10.28 11.88 2.47
N SER A 64 11.24 12.70 2.91
CA SER A 64 11.57 13.96 2.23
C SER A 64 12.23 13.70 0.87
N GLY A 65 13.12 12.71 0.78
CA GLY A 65 13.75 12.31 -0.48
C GLY A 65 12.73 11.78 -1.50
N ALA A 66 11.85 10.88 -1.06
CA ALA A 66 10.79 10.34 -1.90
C ALA A 66 9.82 11.44 -2.36
N ALA A 67 9.33 12.29 -1.45
CA ALA A 67 8.44 13.40 -1.80
C ALA A 67 9.10 14.39 -2.78
N SER A 68 10.38 14.70 -2.58
CA SER A 68 11.14 15.56 -3.49
C SER A 68 11.29 14.93 -4.87
N ALA A 69 11.57 13.63 -4.96
CA ALA A 69 11.64 12.91 -6.23
C ALA A 69 10.27 12.89 -6.95
N VAL A 70 9.17 12.70 -6.23
CA VAL A 70 7.81 12.80 -6.78
C VAL A 70 7.53 14.18 -7.32
N GLY A 71 7.76 15.22 -6.51
CA GLY A 71 7.50 16.60 -6.90
C GLY A 71 8.34 17.01 -8.12
N ALA A 72 9.64 16.73 -8.09
CA ALA A 72 10.58 17.13 -9.13
C ALA A 72 10.45 16.33 -10.42
N LEU A 73 10.18 15.03 -10.34
CA LEU A 73 10.22 14.15 -11.51
C LEU A 73 8.84 13.71 -11.98
N ALA A 74 7.92 13.38 -11.09
CA ALA A 74 6.59 12.93 -11.53
C ALA A 74 5.66 14.11 -11.80
N VAL A 75 5.42 14.95 -10.79
CA VAL A 75 4.47 16.07 -10.90
C VAL A 75 4.97 17.12 -11.89
N SER A 76 6.21 17.56 -11.77
CA SER A 76 6.75 18.61 -12.65
C SER A 76 6.85 18.17 -14.11
N LEU A 77 7.34 16.96 -14.40
CA LEU A 77 7.38 16.48 -15.80
C LEU A 77 5.98 16.17 -16.34
N GLY A 78 5.05 15.71 -15.50
CA GLY A 78 3.66 15.48 -15.89
C GLY A 78 2.95 16.77 -16.29
N LEU A 79 3.09 17.82 -15.47
CA LEU A 79 2.53 19.15 -15.72
C LEU A 79 3.26 19.93 -16.84
N GLN A 80 4.51 19.58 -17.15
CA GLN A 80 5.22 20.13 -18.31
C GLN A 80 4.82 19.45 -19.63
N ARG A 81 4.50 18.14 -19.59
CA ARG A 81 4.17 17.35 -20.79
C ARG A 81 2.69 17.41 -21.17
N SER A 82 1.79 17.59 -20.19
CA SER A 82 0.40 17.96 -20.45
C SER A 82 0.27 19.46 -20.29
N PRO A 83 -0.32 20.22 -21.24
CA PRO A 83 -0.54 21.64 -21.01
C PRO A 83 -1.41 21.78 -19.76
N LEU A 84 -0.96 22.51 -18.74
CA LEU A 84 -1.72 22.75 -17.50
C LEU A 84 -3.18 23.13 -17.77
N ARG A 85 -3.44 23.87 -18.86
CA ARG A 85 -4.80 24.19 -19.33
C ARG A 85 -5.62 22.95 -19.68
N ALA A 86 -5.06 21.97 -20.40
CA ALA A 86 -5.75 20.74 -20.71
C ALA A 86 -6.05 19.90 -19.46
N ASP A 87 -5.17 19.91 -18.46
CA ASP A 87 -5.42 19.26 -17.17
C ASP A 87 -6.54 19.98 -16.39
N LEU A 88 -6.59 21.31 -16.45
CA LEU A 88 -7.67 22.12 -15.87
C LEU A 88 -9.01 21.89 -16.59
N ASP A 89 -9.01 21.73 -17.92
CA ASP A 89 -10.21 21.40 -18.70
C ASP A 89 -10.84 20.07 -18.26
N ASP A 90 -10.03 19.13 -17.78
CA ASP A 90 -10.49 17.82 -17.31
C ASP A 90 -11.02 17.86 -15.87
N VAL A 91 -10.75 18.92 -15.08
CA VAL A 91 -11.20 19.02 -13.68
C VAL A 91 -12.72 18.94 -13.59
N ASP A 92 -13.44 19.67 -14.46
CA ASP A 92 -14.90 19.67 -14.49
C ASP A 92 -15.50 18.30 -14.82
N PHE A 93 -14.76 17.45 -15.55
CA PHE A 93 -15.20 16.09 -15.85
C PHE A 93 -15.18 15.24 -14.58
N TYR A 94 -14.05 15.21 -13.86
CA TYR A 94 -13.92 14.42 -12.64
C TYR A 94 -14.73 15.00 -11.47
N ALA A 95 -14.84 16.32 -11.37
CA ALA A 95 -15.68 16.98 -10.36
C ALA A 95 -17.15 16.57 -10.52
N ARG A 96 -17.69 16.59 -11.76
CA ARG A 96 -19.05 16.12 -12.03
C ARG A 96 -19.25 14.64 -11.71
N ALA A 97 -18.24 13.79 -11.93
CA ALA A 97 -18.31 12.39 -11.52
C ALA A 97 -18.36 12.26 -9.98
N ALA A 98 -17.54 13.04 -9.26
CA ALA A 98 -17.52 13.05 -7.80
C ALA A 98 -18.82 13.60 -7.18
N GLU A 99 -19.40 14.65 -7.76
CA GLU A 99 -20.67 15.26 -7.33
C GLU A 99 -21.85 14.30 -7.40
N GLN A 100 -21.82 13.34 -8.32
CA GLN A 100 -22.86 12.31 -8.43
C GLN A 100 -22.85 11.34 -7.24
N ARG A 101 -21.79 11.33 -6.42
CA ARG A 101 -21.65 10.49 -5.21
C ARG A 101 -21.95 9.01 -5.45
N ASN A 102 -21.75 8.56 -6.68
CA ASN A 102 -21.92 7.17 -7.09
C ASN A 102 -20.56 6.65 -7.56
N PRO A 103 -19.86 5.85 -6.74
CA PRO A 103 -18.53 5.36 -7.08
C PRO A 103 -18.55 4.46 -8.32
N ASP A 104 -19.66 3.77 -8.61
CA ASP A 104 -19.74 2.82 -9.74
C ASP A 104 -19.68 3.49 -11.10
N LEU A 105 -19.87 4.81 -11.17
CA LEU A 105 -19.73 5.57 -12.42
C LEU A 105 -18.28 5.77 -12.82
N PHE A 106 -17.39 5.93 -11.83
CA PHE A 106 -15.96 6.15 -12.06
C PHE A 106 -15.17 4.85 -11.90
N PHE A 107 -15.56 4.03 -10.91
CA PHE A 107 -15.02 2.71 -10.64
C PHE A 107 -16.04 1.67 -11.11
N ALA A 108 -16.29 1.60 -12.41
CA ALA A 108 -17.19 0.58 -12.96
C ALA A 108 -16.67 -0.84 -12.68
N PRO A 109 -17.56 -1.83 -12.46
CA PRO A 109 -17.14 -3.23 -12.35
C PRO A 109 -16.53 -3.70 -13.68
N PRO A 110 -15.47 -4.53 -13.64
CA PRO A 110 -14.90 -5.12 -14.85
C PRO A 110 -15.90 -6.09 -15.51
N PRO A 111 -15.73 -6.40 -16.80
CA PRO A 111 -16.46 -7.49 -17.44
C PRO A 111 -16.16 -8.81 -16.72
N LYS A 112 -17.16 -9.69 -16.62
CA LYS A 112 -16.98 -11.03 -16.04
C LYS A 112 -16.22 -11.94 -17.00
N GLY A 113 -15.50 -12.91 -16.43
CA GLY A 113 -14.79 -13.93 -17.21
C GLY A 113 -13.46 -13.48 -17.83
N VAL A 114 -12.84 -12.41 -17.30
CA VAL A 114 -11.47 -12.04 -17.69
C VAL A 114 -10.53 -13.20 -17.37
N LYS A 115 -9.80 -13.66 -18.39
CA LYS A 115 -8.91 -14.82 -18.27
C LYS A 115 -7.64 -14.44 -17.53
N VAL A 116 -7.47 -14.95 -16.31
CA VAL A 116 -6.23 -14.86 -15.54
C VAL A 116 -5.34 -16.06 -15.84
N THR A 117 -4.09 -15.80 -16.22
CA THR A 117 -3.07 -16.83 -16.42
C THR A 117 -2.19 -16.92 -15.18
N ALA A 118 -2.02 -18.13 -14.65
CA ALA A 118 -1.13 -18.40 -13.52
C ALA A 118 0.09 -19.19 -14.01
N THR A 119 1.29 -18.73 -13.65
CA THR A 119 2.56 -19.42 -13.94
C THR A 119 3.42 -19.52 -12.68
N PRO A 120 4.20 -20.59 -12.48
CA PRO A 120 5.12 -20.66 -11.34
C PRO A 120 6.04 -19.43 -11.27
N ALA A 121 6.18 -18.84 -10.08
CA ALA A 121 7.00 -17.66 -9.89
C ALA A 121 8.48 -17.98 -10.12
N SER A 122 9.13 -17.17 -10.96
CA SER A 122 10.55 -17.38 -11.33
C SER A 122 11.50 -17.18 -10.14
N VAL A 123 11.30 -16.10 -9.38
CA VAL A 123 12.10 -15.75 -8.18
C VAL A 123 11.16 -15.22 -7.09
N PRO A 124 10.61 -16.10 -6.24
CA PRO A 124 9.77 -15.67 -5.12
C PRO A 124 10.63 -15.16 -3.96
N SER A 125 10.14 -14.13 -3.26
CA SER A 125 10.83 -13.56 -2.09
C SER A 125 10.96 -14.54 -0.92
N PHE A 126 10.02 -15.48 -0.82
CA PHE A 126 10.13 -16.68 0.01
C PHE A 126 9.36 -17.83 -0.64
N ARG A 127 9.79 -19.05 -0.37
CA ARG A 127 9.12 -20.28 -0.82
C ARG A 127 8.47 -20.97 0.39
N PRO A 128 7.14 -21.17 0.39
CA PRO A 128 6.49 -21.98 1.41
C PRO A 128 6.88 -23.45 1.26
N LYS A 129 6.77 -24.24 2.33
CA LYS A 129 7.09 -25.68 2.32
C LYS A 129 5.89 -26.53 1.89
N ASP A 130 4.69 -26.03 2.11
CA ASP A 130 3.38 -26.67 2.00
C ASP A 130 2.48 -25.92 0.99
N GLY A 131 3.10 -25.31 -0.02
CA GLY A 131 2.45 -24.38 -0.92
C GLY A 131 3.23 -24.07 -2.18
N GLN A 132 2.60 -23.28 -3.03
CA GLN A 132 3.14 -22.83 -4.30
C GLN A 132 3.11 -21.31 -4.38
N VAL A 133 4.02 -20.76 -5.20
CA VAL A 133 4.05 -19.33 -5.50
C VAL A 133 3.81 -19.16 -6.99
N MET A 134 2.74 -18.46 -7.34
CA MET A 134 2.28 -18.25 -8.70
C MET A 134 2.35 -16.76 -9.05
N ASP A 135 2.84 -16.44 -10.24
CA ASP A 135 2.68 -15.13 -10.85
C ASP A 135 1.38 -15.17 -11.68
N LEU A 136 0.43 -14.32 -11.31
CA LEU A 136 -0.84 -14.11 -12.00
C LEU A 136 -0.72 -12.95 -12.99
N ARG A 137 -1.26 -13.13 -14.20
CA ARG A 137 -1.25 -12.12 -15.27
C ARG A 137 -2.54 -12.13 -16.08
N PHE A 138 -3.01 -10.95 -16.46
CA PHE A 138 -4.14 -10.80 -17.39
C PHE A 138 -4.04 -9.47 -18.14
N GLU A 139 -4.73 -9.39 -19.27
CA GLU A 139 -4.95 -8.12 -19.97
C GLU A 139 -6.00 -7.31 -19.20
N SER A 140 -5.60 -6.13 -18.72
CA SER A 140 -6.45 -5.20 -17.99
C SER A 140 -7.63 -4.79 -18.88
N PRO A 141 -8.89 -5.09 -18.51
CA PRO A 141 -10.06 -4.70 -19.30
C PRO A 141 -10.37 -3.20 -19.18
N PHE A 142 -9.61 -2.47 -18.35
CA PHE A 142 -9.83 -1.07 -18.10
C PHE A 142 -9.67 -0.20 -19.36
N LEU A 143 -10.71 0.60 -19.62
CA LEU A 143 -10.69 1.72 -20.54
C LEU A 143 -10.84 2.99 -19.70
N PRO A 144 -10.03 4.04 -19.94
CA PRO A 144 -10.15 5.28 -19.18
C PRO A 144 -11.57 5.85 -19.24
N VAL A 145 -12.03 6.38 -18.10
CA VAL A 145 -13.36 6.96 -17.97
C VAL A 145 -13.46 8.25 -18.78
N ASN A 146 -12.42 9.09 -18.74
CA ASN A 146 -12.32 10.27 -19.59
C ASN A 146 -11.92 9.86 -21.03
N PRO A 147 -12.78 10.11 -22.05
CA PRO A 147 -12.48 9.76 -23.44
C PRO A 147 -11.21 10.41 -23.99
N ARG A 148 -10.82 11.59 -23.48
CA ARG A 148 -9.59 12.28 -23.89
C ARG A 148 -8.32 11.50 -23.52
N MET A 149 -8.42 10.56 -22.58
CA MET A 149 -7.31 9.72 -22.12
C MET A 149 -7.12 8.44 -22.93
N HIS A 150 -8.10 8.01 -23.74
CA HIS A 150 -8.07 6.72 -24.46
C HIS A 150 -6.79 6.54 -25.28
N GLY A 151 -6.47 7.51 -26.16
CA GLY A 151 -5.28 7.42 -27.01
C GLY A 151 -3.97 7.37 -26.22
N ARG A 152 -3.89 8.11 -25.09
CA ARG A 152 -2.71 8.10 -24.22
C ARG A 152 -2.56 6.76 -23.47
N TRP A 153 -3.66 6.08 -23.15
CA TRP A 153 -3.65 4.83 -22.40
C TRP A 153 -3.35 3.61 -23.27
N GLN A 154 -3.86 3.60 -24.51
CA GLN A 154 -3.58 2.55 -25.49
C GLN A 154 -2.08 2.38 -25.78
N GLN A 155 -1.31 3.47 -25.69
CA GLN A 155 0.15 3.44 -25.87
C GLN A 155 0.89 2.74 -24.72
N ASN A 156 0.27 2.57 -23.55
CA ASN A 156 0.92 1.98 -22.37
C ASN A 156 0.80 0.45 -22.36
N GLN A 157 1.32 -0.23 -23.39
CA GLN A 157 1.16 -1.68 -23.58
C GLN A 157 1.56 -2.51 -22.36
N ARG A 158 2.67 -2.16 -21.69
CA ARG A 158 3.10 -2.85 -20.44
C ARG A 158 2.14 -2.62 -19.29
N ASN A 159 1.60 -1.41 -19.17
CA ASN A 159 0.66 -1.07 -18.12
C ASN A 159 -0.69 -1.78 -18.30
N ASN A 160 -1.04 -2.15 -19.53
CA ASN A 160 -2.27 -2.84 -19.84
C ASN A 160 -2.20 -4.35 -19.54
N ILE A 161 -1.07 -4.85 -19.04
CA ILE A 161 -0.98 -6.18 -18.46
C ILE A 161 -0.93 -6.04 -16.94
N ALA A 162 -1.93 -6.55 -16.26
CA ALA A 162 -1.97 -6.58 -14.81
C ALA A 162 -1.13 -7.74 -14.27
N HIS A 163 -0.52 -7.54 -13.11
CA HIS A 163 0.36 -8.51 -12.47
C HIS A 163 0.02 -8.64 -10.98
N ALA A 164 0.00 -9.87 -10.49
CA ALA A 164 -0.02 -10.16 -9.06
C ALA A 164 0.82 -11.39 -8.76
N ARG A 165 1.24 -11.54 -7.50
CA ARG A 165 1.88 -12.75 -7.01
C ARG A 165 1.02 -13.39 -5.95
N TYR A 166 0.80 -14.69 -6.06
CA TYR A 166 -0.09 -15.45 -5.20
C TYR A 166 0.66 -16.59 -4.51
N TRP A 167 0.68 -16.57 -3.17
CA TRP A 167 1.16 -17.67 -2.35
C TRP A 167 -0.06 -18.46 -1.87
N ARG A 168 -0.13 -19.72 -2.28
CA ARG A 168 -1.27 -20.60 -2.05
C ARG A 168 -0.84 -21.88 -1.35
N HIS A 169 -1.57 -22.31 -0.33
CA HIS A 169 -1.39 -23.63 0.28
C HIS A 169 -1.89 -24.76 -0.62
N GLU A 170 -1.24 -25.91 -0.60
CA GLU A 170 -1.64 -27.06 -1.43
C GLU A 170 -2.92 -27.75 -0.94
N SER A 171 -3.32 -27.51 0.32
CA SER A 171 -4.48 -28.13 0.96
C SER A 171 -5.84 -27.67 0.42
N GLY A 172 -5.86 -26.69 -0.51
CA GLY A 172 -7.09 -26.09 -1.06
C GLY A 172 -7.22 -24.59 -0.72
N PRO A 173 -8.28 -23.92 -1.22
CA PRO A 173 -8.52 -22.50 -1.01
C PRO A 173 -8.64 -22.13 0.48
N ARG A 174 -8.12 -20.94 0.84
CA ARG A 174 -8.14 -20.41 2.21
C ARG A 174 -8.51 -18.93 2.24
N PRO A 175 -8.91 -18.38 3.39
CA PRO A 175 -8.99 -16.94 3.57
C PRO A 175 -7.70 -16.28 3.05
N THR A 176 -7.87 -15.35 2.12
CA THR A 176 -6.74 -14.76 1.37
C THR A 176 -6.55 -13.31 1.76
N ILE A 177 -5.32 -12.93 2.12
CA ILE A 177 -4.96 -11.54 2.36
C ILE A 177 -4.41 -10.96 1.07
N ALA A 178 -5.12 -9.96 0.53
CA ALA A 178 -4.67 -9.19 -0.61
C ALA A 178 -3.89 -7.94 -0.16
N ALA A 179 -2.58 -7.96 -0.33
CA ALA A 179 -1.67 -6.85 -0.06
C ALA A 179 -1.55 -5.92 -1.28
N ILE A 180 -1.75 -4.63 -1.05
CA ILE A 180 -1.56 -3.56 -2.03
C ILE A 180 -0.41 -2.68 -1.55
N HIS A 181 0.67 -2.61 -2.33
CA HIS A 181 1.86 -1.86 -1.94
C HIS A 181 1.70 -0.34 -2.12
N GLY A 182 2.53 0.42 -1.40
CA GLY A 182 2.62 1.87 -1.57
C GLY A 182 3.42 2.29 -2.81
N PHE A 183 3.45 3.59 -3.06
CA PHE A 183 4.21 4.20 -4.13
C PHE A 183 5.74 3.99 -3.98
N CYS A 184 6.44 3.74 -5.08
CA CYS A 184 7.87 3.35 -5.14
C CYS A 184 8.25 2.03 -4.42
N ALA A 185 7.28 1.31 -3.85
CA ALA A 185 7.51 0.10 -3.07
C ALA A 185 7.06 -1.15 -3.83
N ASP A 186 7.38 -1.30 -5.11
CA ASP A 186 6.96 -2.47 -5.91
C ASP A 186 7.84 -3.71 -5.69
N ALA A 187 9.03 -3.52 -5.13
CA ALA A 187 9.96 -4.61 -4.90
C ALA A 187 9.33 -5.69 -4.00
N TYR A 188 9.12 -6.89 -4.56
CA TYR A 188 8.48 -8.00 -3.86
C TYR A 188 9.14 -8.33 -2.50
N TRP A 189 10.48 -8.21 -2.40
CA TRP A 189 11.19 -8.46 -1.14
C TRP A 189 10.83 -7.43 -0.05
N LEU A 190 10.70 -6.15 -0.44
CA LEU A 190 10.37 -5.06 0.47
C LEU A 190 8.94 -5.24 0.98
N ASN A 191 8.01 -5.54 0.09
CA ASN A 191 6.61 -5.81 0.46
C ASN A 191 6.46 -7.07 1.31
N THR A 192 7.20 -8.13 0.99
CA THR A 192 7.19 -9.38 1.77
C THR A 192 7.59 -9.12 3.22
N TRP A 193 8.62 -8.30 3.43
CA TRP A 193 9.07 -7.92 4.76
C TRP A 193 8.10 -6.95 5.43
N PHE A 194 7.69 -5.89 4.73
CA PHE A 194 6.83 -4.83 5.26
C PHE A 194 5.45 -5.34 5.69
N PHE A 195 4.84 -6.24 4.92
CA PHE A 195 3.55 -6.85 5.25
C PHE A 195 3.68 -8.12 6.10
N ALA A 196 4.90 -8.49 6.52
CA ALA A 196 5.16 -9.73 7.25
C ALA A 196 4.54 -10.97 6.58
N LEU A 197 4.55 -11.03 5.24
CA LEU A 197 3.89 -12.07 4.45
C LEU A 197 4.25 -13.49 4.90
N PRO A 198 5.52 -13.85 5.21
CA PRO A 198 5.84 -15.20 5.69
C PRO A 198 5.21 -15.55 7.05
N LEU A 199 4.92 -14.56 7.90
CA LEU A 199 4.20 -14.78 9.16
C LEU A 199 2.72 -15.04 8.89
N LEU A 200 2.08 -14.18 8.09
CA LEU A 200 0.66 -14.31 7.73
C LEU A 200 0.39 -15.64 7.00
N TYR A 201 1.29 -16.05 6.10
CA TYR A 201 1.21 -17.35 5.44
C TYR A 201 1.23 -18.49 6.47
N ARG A 202 2.16 -18.46 7.43
CA ARG A 202 2.26 -19.47 8.49
C ARG A 202 1.08 -19.47 9.46
N MET A 203 0.37 -18.36 9.59
CA MET A 203 -0.90 -18.29 10.34
C MET A 203 -2.06 -18.95 9.59
N GLY A 204 -1.84 -19.36 8.34
CA GLY A 204 -2.77 -20.15 7.55
C GLY A 204 -3.44 -19.40 6.41
N TYR A 205 -3.11 -18.12 6.17
CA TYR A 205 -3.69 -17.34 5.07
C TYR A 205 -2.97 -17.61 3.74
N ASP A 206 -3.72 -17.64 2.66
CA ASP A 206 -3.15 -17.44 1.33
C ASP A 206 -2.89 -15.94 1.11
N LEU A 207 -1.94 -15.58 0.24
CA LEU A 207 -1.50 -14.19 0.11
C LEU A 207 -1.46 -13.77 -1.35
N LEU A 208 -2.15 -12.69 -1.69
CA LEU A 208 -2.09 -12.05 -3.00
C LEU A 208 -1.35 -10.71 -2.87
N LEU A 209 -0.25 -10.51 -3.58
CA LEU A 209 0.44 -9.23 -3.69
C LEU A 209 0.19 -8.62 -5.06
N PHE A 210 -0.61 -7.56 -5.10
CA PHE A 210 -1.03 -6.88 -6.31
C PHE A 210 0.00 -5.84 -6.77
N THR A 211 0.37 -5.86 -8.05
CA THR A 211 1.21 -4.82 -8.67
C THR A 211 0.35 -3.70 -9.25
N LEU A 212 0.45 -2.50 -8.65
CA LEU A 212 -0.28 -1.32 -9.11
C LEU A 212 0.09 -0.90 -10.54
N PRO A 213 -0.80 -0.17 -11.26
CA PRO A 213 -0.48 0.45 -12.55
C PRO A 213 0.85 1.20 -12.53
N PHE A 214 1.61 1.12 -13.62
CA PHE A 214 2.91 1.77 -13.81
C PHE A 214 4.03 1.37 -12.84
N HIS A 215 3.84 0.31 -12.05
CA HIS A 215 4.86 -0.25 -11.15
C HIS A 215 5.46 -1.55 -11.71
N GLY A 216 6.72 -1.81 -11.36
CA GLY A 216 7.42 -3.05 -11.67
C GLY A 216 7.35 -3.40 -13.17
N PRO A 217 6.87 -4.60 -13.54
CA PRO A 217 6.70 -4.97 -14.94
C PRO A 217 5.80 -4.04 -15.77
N ARG A 218 4.89 -3.29 -15.11
CA ARG A 218 3.94 -2.35 -15.73
C ARG A 218 4.56 -0.99 -16.05
N GLN A 219 5.77 -0.73 -15.54
CA GLN A 219 6.48 0.54 -15.72
C GLN A 219 6.98 0.73 -17.16
N HIS A 220 6.93 1.97 -17.66
CA HIS A 220 7.57 2.34 -18.92
C HIS A 220 9.11 2.28 -18.79
N PRO A 221 9.85 1.72 -19.76
CA PRO A 221 11.30 1.48 -19.62
C PRO A 221 12.14 2.72 -19.30
N LEU A 222 11.70 3.90 -19.75
CA LEU A 222 12.38 5.18 -19.49
C LEU A 222 11.88 5.91 -18.23
N SER A 223 11.03 5.28 -17.41
CA SER A 223 10.60 5.90 -16.16
C SER A 223 11.75 5.88 -15.14
N PRO A 224 12.02 6.99 -14.43
CA PRO A 224 13.15 7.10 -13.51
C PRO A 224 13.04 6.18 -12.28
N PHE A 225 11.81 5.76 -11.93
CA PHE A 225 11.54 4.85 -10.82
C PHE A 225 10.17 4.17 -11.00
N SER A 226 9.93 3.12 -10.21
CA SER A 226 8.69 2.37 -10.22
C SER A 226 7.51 3.16 -9.66
N GLY A 227 6.40 3.16 -10.39
CA GLY A 227 5.25 3.99 -10.08
C GLY A 227 5.30 5.40 -10.63
N HIS A 228 6.40 5.84 -11.23
CA HIS A 228 6.51 7.19 -11.82
C HIS A 228 5.34 7.52 -12.74
N GLY A 229 4.97 6.61 -13.64
CA GLY A 229 3.86 6.80 -14.59
C GLY A 229 2.49 6.95 -13.93
N PHE A 230 2.34 6.55 -12.66
CA PHE A 230 1.11 6.72 -11.89
C PHE A 230 0.83 8.21 -11.61
N PHE A 231 1.88 9.02 -11.39
CA PHE A 231 1.76 10.45 -11.09
C PHE A 231 2.27 11.37 -12.21
N ALA A 232 3.04 10.86 -13.17
CA ALA A 232 3.68 11.66 -14.21
C ALA A 232 2.81 11.96 -15.44
N ARG A 233 1.49 11.80 -15.33
CA ARG A 233 0.55 11.87 -16.47
C ARG A 233 -0.53 12.95 -16.31
N GLY A 234 -0.26 13.93 -15.46
CA GLY A 234 -1.22 14.99 -15.13
C GLY A 234 -2.31 14.50 -14.17
N LEU A 235 -3.19 15.42 -13.77
CA LEU A 235 -4.26 15.12 -12.81
C LEU A 235 -5.24 14.07 -13.32
N ALA A 236 -5.61 14.18 -14.61
CA ALA A 236 -6.43 13.20 -15.29
C ALA A 236 -5.79 11.79 -15.24
N GLY A 237 -4.49 11.70 -15.55
CA GLY A 237 -3.78 10.43 -15.51
C GLY A 237 -3.74 9.78 -14.11
N ILE A 238 -3.65 10.58 -13.04
CA ILE A 238 -3.70 10.05 -11.67
C ILE A 238 -5.07 9.40 -11.40
N ASN A 239 -6.15 10.09 -11.75
CA ASN A 239 -7.51 9.58 -11.56
C ASN A 239 -7.74 8.28 -12.34
N GLU A 240 -7.33 8.25 -13.62
CA GLU A 240 -7.45 7.06 -14.45
C GLU A 240 -6.55 5.90 -13.96
N ALA A 241 -5.38 6.18 -13.39
CA ALA A 241 -4.53 5.15 -12.80
C ALA A 241 -5.18 4.52 -11.55
N PHE A 242 -5.87 5.29 -10.71
CA PHE A 242 -6.67 4.75 -9.62
C PHE A 242 -7.86 3.94 -10.12
N ALA A 243 -8.57 4.43 -11.13
CA ALA A 243 -9.69 3.69 -11.73
C ALA A 243 -9.24 2.34 -12.32
N GLN A 244 -8.09 2.33 -13.00
CA GLN A 244 -7.47 1.10 -13.48
C GLN A 244 -7.09 0.15 -12.33
N ALA A 245 -6.48 0.67 -11.26
CA ALA A 245 -6.09 -0.16 -10.12
C ALA A 245 -7.30 -0.87 -9.49
N VAL A 246 -8.43 -0.16 -9.34
CA VAL A 246 -9.68 -0.74 -8.81
C VAL A 246 -10.27 -1.78 -9.78
N CYS A 247 -10.29 -1.47 -11.08
CA CYS A 247 -10.77 -2.38 -12.12
C CYS A 247 -9.97 -3.70 -12.11
N ASP A 248 -8.64 -3.61 -12.16
CA ASP A 248 -7.73 -4.75 -12.14
C ASP A 248 -7.86 -5.55 -10.83
N PHE A 249 -7.98 -4.87 -9.70
CA PHE A 249 -8.10 -5.54 -8.42
C PHE A 249 -9.42 -6.32 -8.32
N ARG A 250 -10.53 -5.78 -8.84
CA ARG A 250 -11.80 -6.51 -8.94
C ARG A 250 -11.72 -7.75 -9.83
N VAL A 251 -10.93 -7.71 -10.91
CA VAL A 251 -10.66 -8.91 -11.72
C VAL A 251 -9.95 -9.99 -10.89
N LEU A 252 -8.99 -9.60 -10.05
CA LEU A 252 -8.31 -10.53 -9.16
C LEU A 252 -9.25 -11.10 -8.10
N MET A 253 -10.13 -10.29 -7.53
CA MET A 253 -11.16 -10.75 -6.59
C MET A 253 -12.10 -11.76 -7.25
N ASP A 254 -12.65 -11.43 -8.44
CA ASP A 254 -13.50 -12.33 -9.21
C ASP A 254 -12.79 -13.66 -9.52
N HIS A 255 -11.48 -13.62 -9.81
CA HIS A 255 -10.66 -14.81 -10.05
C HIS A 255 -10.51 -15.67 -8.78
N LEU A 256 -10.20 -15.06 -7.64
CA LEU A 256 -10.05 -15.76 -6.36
C LEU A 256 -11.38 -16.39 -5.91
N GLU A 257 -12.49 -15.65 -6.01
CA GLU A 257 -13.83 -16.16 -5.70
C GLU A 257 -14.20 -17.35 -6.60
N ALA A 258 -13.87 -17.28 -7.90
CA ALA A 258 -14.08 -18.40 -8.83
C ALA A 258 -13.21 -19.64 -8.52
N GLU A 259 -12.06 -19.45 -7.86
CA GLU A 259 -11.23 -20.56 -7.35
C GLU A 259 -11.75 -21.15 -6.01
N GLY A 260 -12.81 -20.57 -5.44
CA GLY A 260 -13.41 -21.02 -4.18
C GLY A 260 -12.77 -20.43 -2.93
N VAL A 261 -12.06 -19.29 -3.05
CA VAL A 261 -11.58 -18.52 -1.90
C VAL A 261 -12.80 -17.97 -1.12
N PRO A 262 -12.86 -18.16 0.22
CA PRO A 262 -13.98 -17.74 1.06
C PRO A 262 -13.98 -16.24 1.40
#